data_AF-A0A538TW46-F1
#
_entry.id   AF-A0A538TW46-F1
#
_cell.length_a   1.000
_cell.length_b   1.000
_cell.length_c   1.000
_cell.angle_alpha   90.00
_cell.angle_beta   90.00
_cell.angle_gamma   90.00
#
_symmetry.space_group_name_H-M   'P 1'
#
loop_
_entity.id
_entity.type
_entity.pdbx_description
1 polymer ?
#
loop_
_entity_poly.entity_id
_entity_poly.type
_entity_poly.pdbx_seq_one_letter_code
_entity_poly.pdbx_strand_id
1 'polypeptide(L)'
;MPVKIANQAKLVKALNQSLGWELRAQALYAHYAAYVKGLESLTLAEHFEEEVAESLGHAKKVREIIAVLGGEAVTTRDAAPIVHTEEVRVMLEEALKTESKAAEAYQKIIPMVRGNAVFYHTIYHILKDEMTAVMEVEALLGR
;
A
#
# COMPACT_ATOMS: atom_id res chain seq x y z
N MET A 1 -17.43 11.83 20.22
CA MET A 1 -17.40 10.67 21.14
C MET A 1 -16.06 9.97 20.96
N PRO A 2 -15.36 9.52 22.03
CA PRO A 2 -14.11 8.79 21.87
C PRO A 2 -14.37 7.47 21.12
N VAL A 3 -13.58 7.18 20.09
CA VAL A 3 -13.70 5.95 19.31
C VAL A 3 -13.27 4.78 20.18
N LYS A 4 -14.23 3.93 20.59
CA LYS A 4 -13.93 2.70 21.34
C LYS A 4 -13.77 1.53 20.37
N ILE A 5 -12.54 1.07 20.20
CA ILE A 5 -12.20 -0.14 19.44
C ILE A 5 -11.71 -1.21 20.41
N ALA A 6 -12.20 -2.44 20.24
CA ALA A 6 -11.68 -3.60 20.97
C ALA A 6 -10.22 -3.84 20.55
N ASN A 7 -9.32 -3.93 21.54
CA ASN A 7 -7.89 -4.22 21.32
C ASN A 7 -7.16 -3.19 20.43
N GLN A 8 -7.35 -1.90 20.74
CA GLN A 8 -6.75 -0.75 20.05
C GLN A 8 -5.24 -0.88 19.77
N ALA A 9 -4.45 -1.36 20.74
CA ALA A 9 -3.00 -1.55 20.55
C ALA A 9 -2.68 -2.55 19.42
N LYS A 10 -3.46 -3.62 19.30
CA LYS A 10 -3.33 -4.60 18.22
C LYS A 10 -3.69 -3.99 16.87
N LEU A 11 -4.75 -3.17 16.81
CA LEU A 11 -5.14 -2.46 15.60
C LEU A 11 -4.06 -1.46 15.16
N VAL A 12 -3.55 -0.63 16.07
CA VAL A 12 -2.47 0.34 15.76
C VAL A 12 -1.23 -0.38 15.24
N LYS A 13 -0.85 -1.52 15.83
CA LYS A 13 0.27 -2.33 15.32
C LYS A 13 0.02 -2.82 13.88
N ALA A 14 -1.17 -3.31 13.58
CA ALA A 14 -1.51 -3.79 12.25
C ALA A 14 -1.56 -2.64 11.22
N LEU A 15 -2.12 -1.48 11.59
CA LEU A 15 -2.13 -0.27 10.76
C LEU A 15 -0.72 0.25 10.49
N ASN A 16 0.18 0.19 11.48
CA ASN A 16 1.57 0.57 11.27
C ASN A 16 2.31 -0.41 10.35
N GLN A 17 1.96 -1.70 10.37
CA GLN A 17 2.49 -2.66 9.42
C GLN A 17 2.03 -2.37 8.00
N SER A 18 0.73 -2.07 7.78
CA SER A 18 0.24 -1.70 6.45
C SER A 18 0.83 -0.36 5.98
N LEU A 19 0.93 0.63 6.86
CA LEU A 19 1.60 1.91 6.57
C LEU A 19 3.06 1.73 6.13
N GLY A 20 3.77 0.77 6.71
CA GLY A 20 5.12 0.42 6.26
C GLY A 20 5.16 -0.03 4.79
N TRP A 21 4.16 -0.81 4.34
CA TRP A 21 4.04 -1.22 2.95
C TRP A 21 3.73 -0.04 2.02
N GLU A 22 2.82 0.86 2.41
CA GLU A 22 2.53 2.08 1.62
C GLU A 22 3.77 2.95 1.40
N LEU A 23 4.55 3.16 2.46
CA LEU A 23 5.79 3.93 2.38
C LEU A 23 6.84 3.21 1.53
N ARG A 24 6.80 1.87 1.47
CA ARG A 24 7.66 1.09 0.59
C ARG A 24 7.19 1.20 -0.85
N ALA A 25 5.89 1.12 -1.12
CA ALA A 25 5.30 1.26 -2.44
C ALA A 25 5.65 2.64 -3.05
N GLN A 26 5.48 3.72 -2.30
CA GLN A 26 5.92 5.07 -2.71
C GLN A 26 7.39 5.10 -3.16
N ALA A 27 8.29 4.52 -2.37
CA ALA A 27 9.71 4.50 -2.70
C ALA A 27 10.03 3.58 -3.88
N LEU A 28 9.31 2.45 -4.00
CA LEU A 28 9.48 1.46 -5.06
C LEU A 28 9.03 2.01 -6.41
N TYR A 29 7.82 2.56 -6.49
CA TYR A 29 7.27 3.08 -7.72
C TYR A 29 7.98 4.35 -8.18
N ALA A 30 8.34 5.27 -7.26
CA ALA A 30 9.15 6.43 -7.62
C ALA A 30 10.52 6.02 -8.18
N HIS A 31 11.10 4.93 -7.65
CA HIS A 31 12.32 4.37 -8.21
C HIS A 31 12.07 3.82 -9.62
N TYR A 32 11.06 2.97 -9.81
CA TYR A 32 10.79 2.36 -11.11
C TYR A 32 10.33 3.35 -12.18
N ALA A 33 9.59 4.40 -11.84
CA ALA A 33 9.26 5.50 -12.75
C ALA A 33 10.53 6.17 -13.32
N ALA A 34 11.57 6.35 -12.51
CA ALA A 34 12.83 6.96 -12.95
C ALA A 34 13.73 6.01 -13.78
N TYR A 35 13.62 4.69 -13.55
CA TYR A 35 14.53 3.69 -14.10
C TYR A 35 13.92 2.81 -15.20
N VAL A 36 12.61 2.87 -15.45
CA VAL A 36 12.02 2.24 -16.64
C VAL A 36 12.56 2.92 -17.90
N LYS A 37 12.94 2.13 -18.90
CA LYS A 37 13.54 2.57 -20.17
C LYS A 37 12.81 1.90 -21.34
N GLY A 38 13.20 2.27 -22.57
CA GLY A 38 12.68 1.65 -23.79
C GLY A 38 11.34 2.22 -24.23
N LEU A 39 10.62 1.48 -25.07
CA LEU A 39 9.28 1.87 -25.52
C LEU A 39 8.26 1.77 -24.39
N GLU A 40 8.52 0.87 -23.44
CA GLU A 40 7.71 0.60 -22.26
C GLU A 40 7.60 1.81 -21.35
N SER A 41 8.63 2.68 -21.30
CA SER A 41 8.59 3.89 -20.48
C SER A 41 7.53 4.90 -20.94
N LEU A 42 7.05 4.81 -22.19
CA LEU A 42 6.00 5.70 -22.70
C LEU A 42 4.67 5.52 -21.96
N THR A 43 4.45 4.37 -21.32
CA THR A 43 3.22 4.07 -20.57
C THR A 43 3.49 3.72 -19.10
N LEU A 44 4.54 2.95 -18.83
CA LEU A 44 4.80 2.46 -17.46
C LEU A 44 5.35 3.53 -16.52
N ALA A 45 6.03 4.56 -17.02
CA ALA A 45 6.52 5.63 -16.17
C ALA A 45 5.36 6.41 -15.52
N GLU A 46 4.33 6.74 -16.31
CA GLU A 46 3.13 7.41 -15.82
C GLU A 46 2.35 6.51 -14.85
N HIS A 47 2.14 5.24 -15.21
CA HIS A 47 1.51 4.27 -14.32
C HIS A 47 2.21 4.19 -12.95
N PHE A 48 3.55 4.07 -12.92
CA PHE A 48 4.27 4.05 -11.65
C PHE A 48 4.14 5.36 -10.86
N GLU A 49 4.09 6.53 -11.49
CA GLU A 49 3.84 7.80 -10.78
C GLU A 49 2.41 7.88 -10.20
N GLU A 50 1.42 7.30 -10.88
CA GLU A 50 0.05 7.16 -10.36
C GLU A 50 0.02 6.28 -9.11
N GLU A 51 0.74 5.15 -9.11
CA GLU A 51 0.87 4.26 -7.94
C GLU A 51 1.54 4.95 -6.75
N VAL A 52 2.51 5.86 -6.98
CA VAL A 52 3.09 6.70 -5.92
C VAL A 52 2.01 7.57 -5.28
N ALA A 53 1.17 8.21 -6.10
CA ALA A 53 0.12 9.09 -5.61
C ALA A 53 -0.97 8.31 -4.84
N GLU A 54 -1.34 7.13 -5.32
CA GLU A 54 -2.29 6.24 -4.64
C GLU A 54 -1.77 5.79 -3.28
N SER A 55 -0.55 5.25 -3.24
CA SER A 55 0.12 4.81 -2.00
C SER A 55 0.28 5.95 -0.98
N LEU A 56 0.51 7.18 -1.45
CA LEU A 56 0.53 8.37 -0.59
C LEU A 56 -0.86 8.66 0.00
N GLY A 57 -1.90 8.54 -0.80
CA GLY A 57 -3.29 8.66 -0.39
C GLY A 57 -3.68 7.62 0.68
N HIS A 58 -3.28 6.37 0.48
CA HIS A 58 -3.48 5.28 1.44
C HIS A 58 -2.75 5.54 2.76
N ALA A 59 -1.45 5.89 2.69
CA ALA A 59 -0.65 6.23 3.86
C ALA A 59 -1.28 7.36 4.68
N LYS A 60 -1.81 8.40 4.03
CA LYS A 60 -2.50 9.50 4.70
C LYS A 60 -3.72 9.02 5.49
N LYS A 61 -4.61 8.26 4.84
CA LYS A 61 -5.83 7.69 5.47
C LYS A 61 -5.47 6.82 6.69
N VAL A 62 -4.44 5.98 6.57
CA VAL A 62 -3.98 5.11 7.66
C VAL A 62 -3.40 5.92 8.84
N ARG A 63 -2.58 6.94 8.55
CA ARG A 63 -2.04 7.85 9.58
C ARG A 63 -3.15 8.55 10.36
N GLU A 64 -4.18 9.03 9.69
CA GLU A 64 -5.34 9.67 10.32
C GLU A 64 -6.04 8.71 11.29
N ILE A 65 -6.25 7.45 10.90
CA ILE A 65 -6.84 6.43 11.79
C ILE A 65 -5.93 6.18 13.00
N ILE A 66 -4.62 6.02 12.81
CA ILE A 66 -3.67 5.82 13.91
C ILE A 66 -3.71 7.01 14.89
N ALA A 67 -3.73 8.24 14.38
CA ALA A 67 -3.77 9.46 15.19
C ALA A 67 -5.08 9.59 15.97
N VAL A 68 -6.23 9.28 15.36
CA VAL A 68 -7.54 9.25 16.07
C VAL A 68 -7.55 8.20 17.19
N LEU A 69 -6.82 7.11 17.00
CA LEU A 69 -6.60 6.08 18.03
C LEU A 69 -5.49 6.48 19.03
N GLY A 70 -4.95 7.69 18.99
CA GLY A 70 -3.87 8.14 19.89
C GLY A 70 -2.58 7.33 19.77
N GLY A 71 -2.39 6.61 18.66
CA GLY A 71 -1.15 5.90 18.36
C GLY A 71 -0.13 6.79 17.65
N GLU A 72 1.12 6.33 17.62
CA GLU A 72 2.19 6.94 16.84
C GLU A 72 2.34 6.21 15.50
N ALA A 73 2.25 6.96 14.40
CA ALA A 73 2.36 6.40 13.06
C ALA A 73 3.84 6.30 12.65
N VAL A 74 4.24 5.14 12.10
CA VAL A 74 5.61 4.94 11.64
C VAL A 74 5.98 5.91 10.52
N THR A 75 7.25 6.29 10.46
CA THR A 75 7.84 7.13 9.41
C THR A 75 8.77 6.36 8.48
N THR A 76 9.05 5.10 8.82
CA THR A 76 9.94 4.21 8.08
C THR A 76 9.14 3.22 7.26
N ARG A 77 9.53 3.03 5.99
CA ARG A 77 8.99 1.98 5.12
C ARG A 77 9.32 0.57 5.60
N ASP A 78 8.59 -0.42 5.10
CA ASP A 78 8.92 -1.83 5.28
C ASP A 78 10.37 -2.11 4.80
N ALA A 79 11.06 -2.98 5.53
CA ALA A 79 12.49 -3.25 5.35
C ALA A 79 12.80 -4.13 4.13
N ALA A 80 11.79 -4.74 3.50
CA ALA A 80 11.98 -5.51 2.28
C ALA A 80 12.75 -4.66 1.24
N PRO A 81 13.81 -5.21 0.64
CA PRO A 81 14.64 -4.46 -0.31
C PRO A 81 13.82 -4.06 -1.53
N ILE A 82 14.19 -2.94 -2.14
CA ILE A 82 13.70 -2.52 -3.45
C ILE A 82 14.82 -2.89 -4.42
N VAL A 83 14.52 -3.76 -5.39
CA VAL A 83 15.51 -4.25 -6.35
C VAL A 83 15.74 -3.17 -7.40
N HIS A 84 16.96 -2.66 -7.52
CA HIS A 84 17.34 -1.79 -8.61
C HIS A 84 17.51 -2.60 -9.90
N THR A 85 16.84 -2.19 -10.98
CA THR A 85 16.78 -2.89 -12.26
C THR A 85 16.28 -1.93 -13.35
N GLU A 86 16.56 -2.24 -14.61
CA GLU A 86 15.92 -1.65 -15.79
C GLU A 86 14.97 -2.65 -16.49
N GLU A 87 14.96 -3.91 -16.05
CA GLU A 87 14.12 -4.98 -16.59
C GLU A 87 12.67 -4.84 -16.10
N VAL A 88 11.76 -4.46 -17.00
CA VAL A 88 10.32 -4.25 -16.70
C VAL A 88 9.69 -5.44 -15.99
N ARG A 89 9.99 -6.66 -16.44
CA ARG A 89 9.43 -7.87 -15.81
C ARG A 89 9.83 -7.98 -14.34
N VAL A 90 11.05 -7.60 -13.97
CA VAL A 90 11.50 -7.60 -12.57
C VAL A 90 10.79 -6.52 -11.77
N MET A 91 10.59 -5.33 -12.35
CA MET A 91 9.84 -4.24 -11.72
C MET A 91 8.41 -4.67 -11.37
N LEU A 92 7.71 -5.30 -12.32
CA LEU A 92 6.32 -5.75 -12.15
C LEU A 92 6.20 -6.89 -11.13
N GLU A 93 7.16 -7.82 -11.05
CA GLU A 93 7.11 -8.86 -10.01
C GLU A 93 7.35 -8.27 -8.60
N GLU A 94 8.22 -7.27 -8.46
CA GLU A 94 8.41 -6.58 -7.19
C GLU A 94 7.22 -5.67 -6.84
N ALA A 95 6.56 -5.06 -7.83
CA ALA A 95 5.29 -4.36 -7.66
C ALA A 95 4.20 -5.33 -7.15
N LEU A 96 3.97 -6.45 -7.85
CA LEU A 96 2.99 -7.47 -7.47
C LEU A 96 3.18 -7.96 -6.04
N LYS A 97 4.43 -8.21 -5.65
CA LYS A 97 4.79 -8.61 -4.28
C LYS A 97 4.46 -7.52 -3.25
N THR A 98 4.62 -6.25 -3.61
CA THR A 98 4.31 -5.10 -2.76
C THR A 98 2.80 -5.01 -2.53
N GLU A 99 2.03 -4.93 -3.61
CA GLU A 99 0.57 -4.84 -3.59
C GLU A 99 -0.06 -6.03 -2.87
N SER A 100 0.42 -7.25 -3.17
CA SER A 100 -0.06 -8.46 -2.50
C SER A 100 0.15 -8.41 -0.98
N LYS A 101 1.29 -7.87 -0.53
CA LYS A 101 1.60 -7.77 0.91
C LYS A 101 0.79 -6.68 1.60
N ALA A 102 0.54 -5.55 0.93
CA ALA A 102 -0.33 -4.50 1.41
C ALA A 102 -1.79 -4.99 1.49
N ALA A 103 -2.32 -5.60 0.42
CA ALA A 103 -3.65 -6.22 0.40
C ALA A 103 -3.82 -7.28 1.51
N GLU A 104 -2.85 -8.19 1.68
CA GLU A 104 -2.84 -9.16 2.79
C GLU A 104 -2.89 -8.47 4.17
N ALA A 105 -2.18 -7.36 4.35
CA ALA A 105 -2.15 -6.60 5.60
C ALA A 105 -3.52 -5.97 5.88
N TYR A 106 -4.13 -5.32 4.89
CA TYR A 106 -5.46 -4.73 5.06
C TYR A 106 -6.55 -5.77 5.27
N GLN A 107 -6.50 -6.91 4.58
CA GLN A 107 -7.46 -8.00 4.78
C GLN A 107 -7.46 -8.50 6.23
N LYS A 108 -6.29 -8.51 6.90
CA LYS A 108 -6.18 -8.85 8.33
C LYS A 108 -6.76 -7.76 9.25
N ILE A 109 -6.79 -6.50 8.82
CA ILE A 109 -7.32 -5.37 9.59
C ILE A 109 -8.85 -5.30 9.53
N ILE A 110 -9.46 -5.66 8.40
CA ILE A 110 -10.92 -5.64 8.19
C ILE A 110 -11.74 -6.13 9.40
N PRO A 111 -11.52 -7.35 9.94
CA PRO A 111 -12.32 -7.82 11.08
C PRO A 111 -12.15 -6.98 12.35
N MET A 112 -11.02 -6.29 12.52
CA MET A 112 -10.73 -5.44 13.68
C MET A 112 -11.51 -4.11 13.65
N VAL A 113 -11.86 -3.63 12.45
CA VAL A 113 -12.52 -2.34 12.25
C VAL A 113 -14.01 -2.45 11.95
N ARG A 114 -14.57 -3.66 11.76
CA ARG A 114 -16.00 -3.90 11.45
C ARG A 114 -17.00 -3.18 12.36
N GLY A 115 -16.65 -3.01 13.65
CA GLY A 115 -17.52 -2.31 14.62
C GLY A 115 -17.55 -0.79 14.47
N ASN A 116 -16.73 -0.21 13.60
CA ASN A 116 -16.67 1.22 13.33
C ASN A 116 -16.85 1.48 11.83
N ALA A 117 -17.99 2.03 11.44
CA ALA A 117 -18.35 2.21 10.04
C ALA A 117 -17.35 3.07 9.25
N VAL A 118 -16.80 4.12 9.88
CA VAL A 118 -15.82 5.01 9.24
C VAL A 118 -14.52 4.25 8.97
N PHE A 119 -13.95 3.58 9.98
CA PHE A 119 -12.71 2.83 9.80
C PHE A 119 -12.89 1.65 8.86
N TYR A 120 -14.01 0.93 8.97
CA TYR A 120 -14.33 -0.18 8.08
C TYR A 120 -14.38 0.29 6.62
N HIS A 121 -15.14 1.36 6.32
CA HIS A 121 -15.25 1.85 4.96
C HIS A 121 -13.91 2.33 4.42
N THR A 122 -13.13 3.08 5.20
CA THR A 122 -11.80 3.56 4.79
C THR A 122 -10.84 2.40 4.49
N ILE A 123 -10.71 1.42 5.39
CA ILE A 123 -9.80 0.29 5.20
C ILE A 123 -10.29 -0.64 4.09
N TYR A 124 -11.60 -0.82 3.94
CA TYR A 124 -12.15 -1.63 2.86
C TYR A 124 -11.93 -1.01 1.49
N HIS A 125 -12.03 0.33 1.38
CA HIS A 125 -11.73 1.04 0.15
C HIS A 125 -10.26 0.84 -0.24
N ILE A 126 -9.33 1.05 0.71
CA ILE A 126 -7.91 0.79 0.46
C ILE A 126 -7.69 -0.66 0.01
N LEU A 127 -8.24 -1.65 0.76
CA LEU A 127 -8.12 -3.05 0.36
C LEU A 127 -8.62 -3.32 -1.08
N LYS A 128 -9.70 -2.66 -1.50
CA LYS A 128 -10.23 -2.80 -2.85
C LYS A 128 -9.26 -2.25 -3.90
N ASP A 129 -8.67 -1.08 -3.63
CA ASP A 129 -7.71 -0.44 -4.52
C ASP A 129 -6.46 -1.34 -4.67
N GLU A 130 -5.90 -1.79 -3.55
CA GLU A 130 -4.77 -2.74 -3.50
C GLU A 130 -5.05 -4.07 -4.25
N MET A 131 -6.26 -4.63 -4.09
CA MET A 131 -6.65 -5.83 -4.84
C MET A 131 -6.82 -5.56 -6.34
N THR A 132 -7.16 -4.32 -6.72
CA THR A 132 -7.25 -3.90 -8.12
C THR A 132 -5.85 -3.79 -8.70
N ALA A 133 -4.92 -3.13 -8.00
CA ALA A 133 -3.51 -3.05 -8.38
C ALA A 133 -2.89 -4.45 -8.56
N VAL A 134 -3.16 -5.40 -7.66
CA VAL A 134 -2.73 -6.81 -7.84
C VAL A 134 -3.21 -7.39 -9.17
N MET A 135 -4.51 -7.26 -9.49
CA MET A 135 -5.07 -7.79 -10.74
C MET A 135 -4.48 -7.11 -11.98
N GLU A 136 -4.24 -5.79 -11.90
CA GLU A 136 -3.64 -5.02 -12.99
C GLU A 136 -2.20 -5.44 -13.25
N VAL A 137 -1.39 -5.60 -12.19
CA VAL A 137 -0.01 -6.06 -12.32
C VAL A 137 0.06 -7.51 -12.81
N GLU A 138 -0.84 -8.40 -12.37
CA GLU A 138 -0.96 -9.76 -12.91
C GLU A 138 -1.27 -9.74 -14.42
N ALA A 139 -2.19 -8.88 -14.86
CA ALA A 139 -2.51 -8.70 -16.28
C ALA A 139 -1.30 -8.19 -17.08
N LEU A 140 -0.54 -7.22 -16.54
CA LEU A 140 0.70 -6.71 -17.16
C LEU A 140 1.79 -7.79 -17.25
N LEU A 141 1.82 -8.74 -16.30
CA LEU A 141 2.70 -9.91 -16.32
C LEU A 141 2.20 -11.03 -17.23
N GLY A 142 0.97 -10.92 -17.77
CA GLY A 142 0.35 -11.92 -18.63
C GLY A 142 -0.11 -13.17 -17.88
N ARG A 143 -0.60 -13.03 -16.65
CA ARG A 143 -1.10 -14.11 -15.79
C ARG A 143 -2.62 -14.09 -15.62
#